data_AF-A0A527DH01-F1
#
_entry.id   AF-A0A527DH01-F1
#
_cell.length_a   1.000
_cell.length_b   1.000
_cell.length_c   1.000
_cell.angle_alpha   90.00
_cell.angle_beta   90.00
_cell.angle_gamma   90.00
#
_symmetry.space_group_name_H-M   'P 1'
#
loop_
_entity.id
_entity.type
_entity.pdbx_description
1 polymer ?
#
loop_
_entity_poly.entity_id
_entity_poly.type
_entity_poly.pdbx_seq_one_letter_code
_entity_poly.pdbx_strand_id
1 'polypeptide(L)'
;MKTHLRLITLAAFVTLSGAAFAQTDPHHPATDAPQITTTAPATEAMQGGLPEQCTAMMSTMQKMMPMMQQMMQGGMMQGQGGMTQGGDMTNMPMDTANMSEASQNYMEAMKRMDGPMMQGLQAGDPDVAFVQAMIPHHQGAIDMARAVLQFGKDDQVKVWANQIITTQQAEIAAMQEWLKQHAK
;
A
#
# COMPACT_ATOMS: atom_id res chain seq x y z
N MET A 1 -30.22 37.62 51.60
CA MET A 1 -29.70 36.42 52.28
C MET A 1 -29.12 35.51 51.21
N LYS A 2 -27.81 35.24 51.29
CA LYS A 2 -27.04 34.42 50.34
C LYS A 2 -27.31 32.94 50.60
N THR A 3 -27.69 32.19 49.58
CA THR A 3 -27.56 30.73 49.56
C THR A 3 -27.03 30.30 48.20
N HIS A 4 -25.71 30.14 48.14
CA HIS A 4 -25.01 29.44 47.08
C HIS A 4 -25.22 27.94 47.29
N LEU A 5 -25.73 27.21 46.29
CA LEU A 5 -25.66 25.76 46.26
C LEU A 5 -24.95 25.32 44.99
N ARG A 6 -24.00 24.41 45.20
CA ARG A 6 -22.79 24.20 44.40
C ARG A 6 -23.08 23.38 43.15
N LEU A 7 -22.44 23.78 42.03
CA LEU A 7 -22.24 22.94 40.85
C LEU A 7 -21.56 21.63 41.27
N ILE A 8 -22.18 20.50 40.93
CA ILE A 8 -21.52 19.20 40.92
C ILE A 8 -21.14 18.93 39.47
N THR A 9 -19.90 19.26 39.12
CA THR A 9 -19.29 18.87 37.85
C THR A 9 -18.90 17.40 37.98
N LEU A 10 -19.73 16.50 37.48
CA LEU A 10 -19.38 15.08 37.36
C LEU A 10 -18.55 14.92 36.08
N ALA A 11 -17.23 14.99 36.21
CA ALA A 11 -16.32 14.60 35.14
C ALA A 11 -16.37 13.07 34.99
N ALA A 12 -17.17 12.57 34.05
CA ALA A 12 -17.10 11.19 33.62
C ALA A 12 -15.81 11.02 32.80
N PHE A 13 -14.76 10.51 33.44
CA PHE A 13 -13.59 9.97 32.75
C PHE A 13 -14.05 8.72 31.98
N VAL A 14 -14.37 8.88 30.70
CA VAL A 14 -14.39 7.74 29.77
C VAL A 14 -12.94 7.40 29.47
N THR A 15 -12.41 6.41 30.17
CA THR A 15 -11.16 5.76 29.80
C THR A 15 -11.41 4.99 28.50
N LEU A 16 -11.10 5.59 27.36
CA LEU A 16 -11.02 4.86 26.10
C LEU A 16 -9.74 4.02 26.15
N SER A 17 -9.87 2.79 26.63
CA SER A 17 -8.82 1.78 26.46
C SER A 17 -8.66 1.52 24.97
N GLY A 18 -7.59 2.06 24.39
CA GLY A 18 -7.13 1.68 23.06
C GLY A 18 -6.69 0.23 23.06
N ALA A 19 -7.61 -0.68 22.76
CA ALA A 19 -7.26 -2.01 22.30
C ALA A 19 -6.90 -1.88 20.82
N ALA A 20 -5.61 -1.71 20.55
CA ALA A 20 -5.06 -1.98 19.23
C ALA A 20 -5.30 -3.47 18.95
N PHE A 21 -6.26 -3.78 18.08
CA PHE A 21 -6.38 -5.12 17.53
C PHE A 21 -5.20 -5.33 16.59
N ALA A 22 -4.10 -5.88 17.13
CA ALA A 22 -3.09 -6.53 16.33
C ALA A 22 -3.79 -7.68 15.58
N GLN A 23 -4.02 -7.47 14.29
CA GLN A 23 -4.53 -8.52 13.41
C GLN A 23 -3.42 -9.57 13.34
N THR A 24 -3.60 -10.68 14.05
CA THR A 24 -2.70 -11.82 13.96
C THR A 24 -2.87 -12.44 12.58
N ASP A 25 -1.95 -12.11 11.67
CA ASP A 25 -1.82 -12.80 10.40
C ASP A 25 -1.34 -14.24 10.69
N PRO A 26 -2.14 -15.28 10.36
CA PRO A 26 -1.75 -16.68 10.59
C PRO A 26 -0.55 -17.12 9.73
N HIS A 27 0.02 -16.27 8.88
CA HIS A 27 1.17 -16.57 8.03
C HIS A 27 2.53 -16.02 8.50
N HIS A 28 2.63 -15.37 9.67
CA HIS A 28 3.93 -14.90 10.19
C HIS A 28 4.11 -15.20 11.69
N PRO A 29 4.80 -16.29 12.07
CA PRO A 29 5.23 -16.47 13.45
C PRO A 29 6.39 -15.49 13.75
N ALA A 30 6.21 -14.63 14.74
CA ALA A 30 7.28 -13.82 15.29
C ALA A 30 8.30 -14.73 15.98
N THR A 31 9.45 -14.95 15.35
CA THR A 31 10.60 -15.60 15.98
C THR A 31 11.55 -14.54 16.52
N ASP A 32 11.73 -14.59 17.84
CA ASP A 32 12.70 -13.81 18.62
C ASP A 32 14.11 -13.90 18.02
N ALA A 33 14.69 -12.75 17.69
CA ALA A 33 16.08 -12.63 17.25
C ALA A 33 17.02 -12.51 18.47
N PRO A 34 18.02 -13.39 18.64
CA PRO A 34 19.08 -13.16 19.61
C PRO A 34 20.19 -12.29 19.00
N GLN A 35 20.54 -11.20 19.68
CA GLN A 35 21.74 -10.41 19.41
C GLN A 35 22.98 -11.18 19.84
N ILE A 36 24.02 -11.25 18.99
CA ILE A 36 25.34 -11.75 19.37
C ILE A 36 26.39 -10.67 19.11
N THR A 37 26.96 -10.19 20.21
CA THR A 37 28.15 -9.34 20.30
C THR A 37 29.44 -10.14 20.08
N THR A 38 30.48 -9.40 19.74
CA THR A 38 31.77 -9.79 19.16
C THR A 38 32.67 -10.67 20.05
N THR A 39 33.52 -11.50 19.42
CA THR A 39 35.00 -11.54 19.58
C THR A 39 35.59 -12.72 18.80
N ALA A 40 36.75 -12.51 18.17
CA ALA A 40 37.56 -13.55 17.50
C ALA A 40 38.78 -13.91 18.36
N PRO A 41 39.36 -15.10 18.14
CA PRO A 41 40.79 -15.13 17.84
C PRO A 41 41.15 -16.06 16.65
N ALA A 42 42.24 -15.70 15.98
CA ALA A 42 42.98 -16.52 15.01
C ALA A 42 43.69 -17.69 15.73
N THR A 43 44.09 -18.82 15.16
CA THR A 43 44.76 -19.15 13.89
C THR A 43 44.70 -20.67 13.72
N GLU A 44 44.50 -21.22 12.51
CA GLU A 44 45.18 -22.46 12.10
C GLU A 44 45.16 -22.64 10.57
N ALA A 45 46.31 -22.99 10.03
CA ALA A 45 46.55 -23.17 8.61
C ALA A 45 45.98 -24.52 8.12
N MET A 46 45.26 -24.51 7.00
CA MET A 46 45.03 -25.71 6.21
C MET A 46 45.33 -25.43 4.73
N GLN A 47 46.47 -25.94 4.29
CA GLN A 47 46.71 -26.30 2.91
C GLN A 47 45.65 -27.34 2.49
N GLY A 48 44.90 -27.05 1.44
CA GLY A 48 43.97 -28.01 0.84
C GLY A 48 43.47 -27.45 -0.49
N GLY A 49 43.82 -28.12 -1.58
CA GLY A 49 43.35 -27.76 -2.92
C GLY A 49 41.81 -27.73 -3.00
N LEU A 50 41.29 -26.89 -3.89
CA LEU A 50 39.85 -26.79 -4.14
C LEU A 50 39.24 -28.18 -4.41
N PRO A 51 38.13 -28.55 -3.75
CA PRO A 51 37.46 -29.82 -4.00
C PRO A 51 37.02 -29.89 -5.47
N GLU A 52 37.08 -31.07 -6.10
CA GLU A 52 36.74 -31.26 -7.53
C GLU A 52 35.41 -30.63 -7.94
N GLN A 53 34.46 -30.52 -7.01
CA GLN A 53 33.17 -29.85 -7.21
C GLN A 53 33.31 -28.36 -7.56
N CYS A 54 34.27 -27.64 -6.97
CA CYS A 54 34.56 -26.24 -7.32
C CYS A 54 35.13 -26.12 -8.75
N THR A 55 36.00 -27.06 -9.14
CA THR A 55 36.56 -27.10 -10.50
C THR A 55 35.49 -27.45 -11.54
N ALA A 56 34.58 -28.38 -11.21
CA ALA A 56 33.45 -28.74 -12.07
C ALA A 56 32.45 -27.58 -12.23
N MET A 57 32.21 -26.81 -11.17
CA MET A 57 31.34 -25.63 -11.21
C MET A 57 31.96 -24.50 -12.05
N MET A 58 33.28 -24.27 -11.93
CA MET A 58 34.01 -23.31 -12.76
C MET A 58 34.01 -23.71 -14.24
N SER A 59 34.19 -25.01 -14.56
CA SER A 59 34.11 -25.52 -15.93
C SER A 59 32.73 -25.32 -16.57
N THR A 60 31.67 -25.49 -15.77
CA THR A 60 30.30 -25.25 -16.20
C THR A 60 30.05 -23.76 -16.47
N MET A 61 30.51 -22.86 -15.60
CA MET A 61 30.42 -21.40 -15.83
C MET A 61 31.23 -20.95 -17.06
N GLN A 62 32.43 -21.51 -17.28
CA GLN A 62 33.24 -21.22 -18.47
C GLN A 62 32.53 -21.63 -19.77
N LYS A 63 31.75 -22.72 -19.76
CA LYS A 63 30.95 -23.18 -20.90
C LYS A 63 29.68 -22.36 -21.13
N MET A 64 29.13 -21.72 -20.10
CA MET A 64 27.94 -20.88 -20.20
C MET A 64 28.24 -19.42 -20.59
N MET A 65 29.49 -18.95 -20.39
CA MET A 65 29.91 -17.60 -20.78
C MET A 65 29.67 -17.26 -22.27
N PRO A 66 30.02 -18.09 -23.27
CA PRO A 66 29.79 -17.74 -24.67
C PRO A 66 28.30 -17.70 -25.03
N MET A 67 27.44 -18.46 -24.35
CA MET A 67 25.97 -18.39 -24.55
C MET A 67 25.41 -17.07 -24.02
N MET A 68 25.90 -16.59 -22.88
CA MET A 68 25.50 -15.29 -22.32
C MET A 68 26.07 -14.12 -23.15
N GLN A 69 27.28 -14.28 -23.70
CA GLN A 69 27.88 -13.35 -24.66
C GLN A 69 27.05 -13.25 -25.96
N GLN A 70 26.56 -14.38 -26.47
CA GLN A 70 25.67 -14.46 -27.64
C GLN A 70 24.34 -13.74 -27.37
N MET A 71 23.79 -13.86 -26.15
CA MET A 71 22.54 -13.19 -25.78
C MET A 71 22.71 -11.66 -25.65
N MET A 72 23.86 -11.19 -25.16
CA MET A 72 24.18 -9.75 -25.16
C MET A 72 24.49 -9.21 -26.56
N GLN A 73 25.11 -9.99 -27.45
CA GLN A 73 25.42 -9.55 -28.82
C GLN A 73 24.19 -9.61 -29.74
N GLY A 74 23.24 -10.52 -29.48
CA GLY A 74 21.99 -10.63 -30.25
C GLY A 74 20.92 -9.60 -29.89
N GLY A 75 21.02 -8.92 -28.74
CA GLY A 75 20.02 -7.96 -28.25
C GLY A 75 20.17 -6.53 -28.79
N MET A 76 21.18 -6.22 -29.60
CA MET A 76 21.55 -4.84 -30.00
C MET A 76 21.35 -4.53 -31.49
N MET A 77 20.56 -5.30 -32.23
CA MET A 77 20.36 -5.09 -33.69
C MET A 77 18.91 -5.07 -34.17
N GLN A 78 17.91 -4.89 -33.29
CA GLN A 78 16.53 -4.60 -33.68
C GLN A 78 15.76 -3.96 -32.51
N GLY A 79 15.99 -2.67 -32.29
CA GLY A 79 15.32 -1.94 -31.21
C GLY A 79 15.66 -0.45 -31.18
N GLN A 80 15.90 0.15 -32.34
CA GLN A 80 15.99 1.60 -32.45
C GLN A 80 14.56 2.15 -32.44
N GLY A 81 14.04 2.44 -31.26
CA GLY A 81 12.73 3.05 -31.07
C GLY A 81 12.27 3.09 -29.63
N GLY A 82 12.65 4.15 -28.90
CA GLY A 82 11.84 4.69 -27.80
C GLY A 82 11.96 4.02 -26.42
N MET A 83 13.05 4.29 -25.70
CA MET A 83 13.04 4.26 -24.22
C MET A 83 13.37 5.64 -23.64
N THR A 84 12.89 6.68 -24.31
CA THR A 84 12.82 8.03 -23.77
C THR A 84 11.35 8.40 -23.73
N GLN A 85 10.88 8.79 -22.54
CA GLN A 85 9.58 9.39 -22.21
C GLN A 85 8.72 8.46 -21.35
N GLY A 86 8.57 8.84 -20.08
CA GLY A 86 7.57 8.27 -19.18
C GLY A 86 6.23 8.30 -19.89
N GLY A 87 5.75 7.12 -20.27
CA GLY A 87 4.51 6.96 -21.01
C GLY A 87 3.37 7.47 -20.14
N ASP A 88 2.71 8.50 -20.64
CA ASP A 88 1.45 9.00 -20.13
C ASP A 88 0.44 7.84 -20.12
N MET A 89 0.24 7.19 -18.97
CA MET A 89 -0.74 6.10 -18.81
C MET A 89 -2.19 6.58 -19.00
N THR A 90 -2.38 7.90 -19.13
CA THR A 90 -3.67 8.57 -19.30
C THR A 90 -4.30 8.32 -20.68
N ASN A 91 -3.57 7.78 -21.67
CA ASN A 91 -4.05 7.64 -23.04
C ASN A 91 -3.95 6.21 -23.64
N MET A 92 -3.87 5.17 -22.82
CA MET A 92 -4.10 3.79 -23.30
C MET A 92 -5.62 3.57 -23.42
N PRO A 93 -6.18 3.35 -24.62
CA PRO A 93 -7.61 3.08 -24.76
C PRO A 93 -7.93 1.72 -24.12
N MET A 94 -8.43 1.76 -22.89
CA MET A 94 -9.07 0.60 -22.27
C MET A 94 -10.38 0.34 -23.03
N ASP A 95 -10.54 -0.85 -23.61
CA ASP A 95 -11.78 -1.28 -24.26
C ASP A 95 -12.90 -1.44 -23.21
N THR A 96 -13.52 -0.32 -22.84
CA THR A 96 -14.60 -0.27 -21.86
C THR A 96 -15.89 -0.93 -22.36
N ALA A 97 -16.01 -1.19 -23.68
CA ALA A 97 -17.20 -1.73 -24.30
C ALA A 97 -17.43 -3.21 -23.99
N ASN A 98 -16.36 -3.96 -23.64
CA ASN A 98 -16.43 -5.38 -23.30
C ASN A 98 -16.30 -5.67 -21.80
N MET A 99 -16.35 -4.65 -20.94
CA MET A 99 -16.21 -4.83 -19.49
C MET A 99 -17.55 -5.11 -18.81
N SER A 100 -17.51 -5.86 -17.70
CA SER A 100 -18.69 -6.06 -16.84
C SER A 100 -19.17 -4.73 -16.25
N GLU A 101 -20.47 -4.62 -15.95
CA GLU A 101 -21.04 -3.44 -15.28
C GLU A 101 -20.34 -3.14 -13.94
N ALA A 102 -19.96 -4.18 -13.19
CA ALA A 102 -19.17 -4.03 -11.97
C ALA A 102 -17.82 -3.36 -12.25
N SER A 103 -17.11 -3.81 -13.29
CA SER A 103 -15.82 -3.23 -13.69
C SER A 103 -15.96 -1.78 -14.15
N GLN A 104 -17.03 -1.45 -14.89
CA GLN A 104 -17.33 -0.07 -15.28
C GLN A 104 -17.58 0.82 -14.06
N ASN A 105 -18.34 0.35 -13.07
CA ASN A 105 -18.57 1.09 -11.82
C ASN A 105 -17.29 1.29 -11.00
N TYR A 106 -16.39 0.30 -10.96
CA TYR A 106 -15.09 0.47 -10.31
C TYR A 106 -14.24 1.53 -11.00
N MET A 107 -14.14 1.50 -12.34
CA MET A 107 -13.38 2.51 -13.09
C MET A 107 -13.96 3.91 -12.91
N GLU A 108 -15.29 4.02 -12.93
CA GLU A 108 -15.98 5.30 -12.74
C GLU A 108 -15.78 5.84 -11.31
N ALA A 109 -15.75 4.99 -10.28
CA ALA A 109 -15.39 5.38 -8.92
C ALA A 109 -13.96 5.92 -8.83
N MET A 110 -12.99 5.21 -9.43
CA MET A 110 -11.59 5.64 -9.51
C MET A 110 -11.44 6.98 -10.24
N LYS A 111 -12.15 7.14 -11.36
CA LYS A 111 -12.15 8.39 -12.14
C LYS A 111 -12.73 9.56 -11.36
N ARG A 112 -13.82 9.33 -10.61
CA ARG A 112 -14.49 10.38 -9.83
C ARG A 112 -13.63 10.90 -8.68
N MET A 113 -12.86 10.02 -8.04
CA MET A 113 -11.98 10.45 -6.96
C MET A 113 -10.70 11.15 -7.44
N ASP A 114 -10.20 10.84 -8.65
CA ASP A 114 -8.91 11.29 -9.16
C ASP A 114 -8.73 12.82 -9.14
N GLY A 115 -9.61 13.56 -9.83
CA GLY A 115 -9.51 15.02 -9.92
C GLY A 115 -9.52 15.72 -8.55
N PRO A 116 -10.53 15.51 -7.70
CA PRO A 116 -10.59 16.11 -6.37
C PRO A 116 -9.44 15.68 -5.45
N MET A 117 -8.98 14.42 -5.54
CA MET A 117 -7.82 13.94 -4.78
C MET A 117 -6.56 14.71 -5.18
N MET A 118 -6.29 14.82 -6.49
CA MET A 118 -5.15 15.56 -7.02
C MET A 118 -5.25 17.06 -6.73
N GLN A 119 -6.47 17.61 -6.61
CA GLN A 119 -6.68 18.98 -6.15
C GLN A 119 -6.31 19.13 -4.67
N GLY A 120 -6.74 18.20 -3.81
CA GLY A 120 -6.41 18.24 -2.38
C GLY A 120 -4.91 18.18 -2.10
N LEU A 121 -4.16 17.39 -2.88
CA LEU A 121 -2.70 17.28 -2.77
C LEU A 121 -1.94 18.58 -3.08
N GLN A 122 -2.60 19.60 -3.63
CA GLN A 122 -1.96 20.90 -3.95
C GLN A 122 -1.95 21.87 -2.77
N ALA A 123 -2.57 21.53 -1.63
CA ALA A 123 -2.50 22.38 -0.45
C ALA A 123 -1.05 22.53 0.06
N GLY A 124 -0.70 23.73 0.49
CA GLY A 124 0.68 24.03 0.94
C GLY A 124 1.02 23.45 2.31
N ASP A 125 0.01 23.24 3.16
CA ASP A 125 0.17 22.56 4.44
C ASP A 125 0.01 21.04 4.23
N PRO A 126 0.98 20.22 4.69
CA PRO A 126 0.97 18.78 4.42
C PRO A 126 -0.18 18.04 5.11
N ASP A 127 -0.61 18.47 6.29
CA ASP A 127 -1.72 17.84 7.00
C ASP A 127 -3.04 18.16 6.28
N VAL A 128 -3.21 19.42 5.87
CA VAL A 128 -4.36 19.83 5.05
C VAL A 128 -4.36 19.08 3.71
N ALA A 129 -3.22 18.95 3.04
CA ALA A 129 -3.10 18.24 1.77
C ALA A 129 -3.51 16.77 1.90
N PHE A 130 -3.03 16.10 2.95
CA PHE A 130 -3.42 14.72 3.24
C PHE A 130 -4.92 14.59 3.47
N VAL A 131 -5.50 15.42 4.34
CA VAL A 131 -6.92 15.33 4.69
C VAL A 131 -7.81 15.67 3.50
N GLN A 132 -7.48 16.71 2.72
CA GLN A 132 -8.24 17.08 1.52
C GLN A 132 -8.17 16.00 0.44
N ALA A 133 -7.02 15.32 0.27
CA ALA A 133 -6.87 14.24 -0.70
C ALA A 133 -7.53 12.93 -0.22
N MET A 134 -7.54 12.66 1.08
CA MET A 134 -8.10 11.42 1.63
C MET A 134 -9.62 11.38 1.60
N ILE A 135 -10.32 12.51 1.69
CA ILE A 135 -11.78 12.55 1.57
C ILE A 135 -12.28 11.94 0.24
N PRO A 136 -11.85 12.41 -0.95
CA PRO A 136 -12.28 11.81 -2.21
C PRO A 136 -11.72 10.40 -2.42
N HIS A 137 -10.49 10.10 -1.96
CA HIS A 137 -9.96 8.72 -2.00
C HIS A 137 -10.87 7.75 -1.24
N HIS A 138 -11.30 8.11 -0.03
CA HIS A 138 -12.22 7.29 0.77
C HIS A 138 -13.59 7.17 0.11
N GLN A 139 -14.08 8.25 -0.52
CA GLN A 139 -15.32 8.20 -1.28
C GLN A 139 -15.24 7.22 -2.46
N GLY A 140 -14.11 7.17 -3.17
CA GLY A 140 -13.88 6.20 -4.23
C GLY A 140 -13.93 4.75 -3.73
N ALA A 141 -13.29 4.48 -2.58
CA ALA A 141 -13.34 3.15 -1.95
C ALA A 141 -14.77 2.75 -1.52
N ILE A 142 -15.56 3.70 -0.98
CA ILE A 142 -16.98 3.50 -0.66
C ILE A 142 -17.78 3.17 -1.91
N ASP A 143 -17.57 3.89 -3.01
CA ASP A 143 -18.28 3.68 -4.27
C ASP A 143 -17.95 2.30 -4.87
N MET A 144 -16.69 1.87 -4.80
CA MET A 144 -16.29 0.51 -5.19
C MET A 144 -16.90 -0.56 -4.28
N ALA A 145 -16.91 -0.33 -2.97
CA ALA A 145 -17.53 -1.25 -2.01
C ALA A 145 -19.04 -1.41 -2.29
N ARG A 146 -19.74 -0.34 -2.66
CA ARG A 146 -21.15 -0.40 -3.08
C ARG A 146 -21.34 -1.21 -4.36
N ALA A 147 -20.46 -1.07 -5.33
CA ALA A 147 -20.52 -1.87 -6.56
C ALA A 147 -20.32 -3.37 -6.27
N VAL A 148 -19.38 -3.77 -5.39
CA VAL A 148 -19.24 -5.20 -5.05
C VAL A 148 -20.43 -5.74 -4.25
N LEU A 149 -21.11 -4.91 -3.46
CA LEU A 149 -22.37 -5.32 -2.81
C LEU A 149 -23.48 -5.61 -3.83
N GLN A 150 -23.52 -4.86 -4.93
CA GLN A 150 -24.51 -5.00 -5.99
C GLN A 150 -24.25 -6.21 -6.90
N PHE A 151 -23.01 -6.39 -7.35
CA PHE A 151 -22.66 -7.37 -8.39
C PHE A 151 -21.93 -8.61 -7.87
N GLY A 152 -21.32 -8.52 -6.68
CA GLY A 152 -20.55 -9.60 -6.06
C GLY A 152 -21.43 -10.71 -5.51
N LYS A 153 -20.87 -11.91 -5.43
CA LYS A 153 -21.57 -13.12 -4.96
C LYS A 153 -21.00 -13.72 -3.68
N ASP A 154 -19.74 -13.41 -3.35
CA ASP A 154 -19.08 -13.95 -2.16
C ASP A 154 -19.52 -13.20 -0.89
N ASP A 155 -19.98 -13.94 0.11
CA ASP A 155 -20.52 -13.36 1.35
C ASP A 155 -19.45 -12.70 2.21
N GLN A 156 -18.24 -13.26 2.25
CA GLN A 156 -17.13 -12.69 3.02
C GLN A 156 -16.69 -11.34 2.41
N VAL A 157 -16.67 -11.25 1.08
CA VAL A 157 -16.38 -9.99 0.37
C VAL A 157 -17.46 -8.94 0.68
N LYS A 158 -18.73 -9.32 0.76
CA LYS A 158 -19.80 -8.39 1.14
C LYS A 158 -19.68 -7.92 2.59
N VAL A 159 -19.20 -8.77 3.50
CA VAL A 159 -18.90 -8.35 4.88
C VAL A 159 -17.80 -7.29 4.90
N TRP A 160 -16.69 -7.52 4.19
CA TRP A 160 -15.61 -6.52 4.08
C TRP A 160 -16.07 -5.22 3.44
N ALA A 161 -16.90 -5.29 2.38
CA ALA A 161 -17.44 -4.10 1.73
C ALA A 161 -18.29 -3.24 2.67
N ASN A 162 -19.16 -3.85 3.49
CA ASN A 162 -19.94 -3.11 4.50
C ASN A 162 -19.06 -2.48 5.59
N GLN A 163 -17.98 -3.18 6.00
CA GLN A 163 -17.00 -2.63 6.95
C GLN A 163 -16.28 -1.41 6.36
N ILE A 164 -15.81 -1.51 5.11
CA ILE A 164 -15.22 -0.39 4.37
C ILE A 164 -16.17 0.80 4.33
N ILE A 165 -17.43 0.59 3.97
CA ILE A 165 -18.42 1.68 3.88
C ILE A 165 -18.58 2.36 5.24
N THR A 166 -18.78 1.58 6.31
CA THR A 166 -19.04 2.12 7.64
C THR A 166 -17.85 2.91 8.18
N THR A 167 -16.64 2.33 8.11
CA THR A 167 -15.43 2.95 8.65
C THR A 167 -15.05 4.20 7.86
N GLN A 168 -15.02 4.11 6.53
CA GLN A 168 -14.56 5.23 5.71
C GLN A 168 -15.56 6.39 5.68
N GLN A 169 -16.87 6.14 5.86
CA GLN A 169 -17.85 7.21 6.08
C GLN A 169 -17.59 7.99 7.37
N ALA A 170 -17.25 7.28 8.46
CA ALA A 170 -16.91 7.91 9.72
C ALA A 170 -15.61 8.73 9.61
N GLU A 171 -14.61 8.21 8.91
CA GLU A 171 -13.35 8.92 8.65
C GLU A 171 -13.56 10.17 7.78
N ILE A 172 -14.39 10.10 6.72
CA ILE A 172 -14.77 11.29 5.94
C ILE A 172 -15.39 12.37 6.84
N ALA A 173 -16.33 12.00 7.72
CA ALA A 173 -16.97 12.94 8.61
C ALA A 173 -15.97 13.59 9.59
N ALA A 174 -15.05 12.80 10.15
CA ALA A 174 -14.00 13.28 11.04
C ALA A 174 -13.03 14.23 10.31
N MET A 175 -12.60 13.87 9.10
CA MET A 175 -11.72 14.69 8.25
C MET A 175 -12.37 16.01 7.85
N GLN A 176 -13.65 15.98 7.47
CA GLN A 176 -14.41 17.20 7.15
C GLN A 176 -14.54 18.13 8.36
N GLU A 177 -14.78 17.57 9.54
CA GLU A 177 -14.84 18.36 10.77
C GLU A 177 -13.48 18.93 11.14
N TRP A 178 -12.41 18.15 10.99
CA TRP A 178 -11.05 18.62 11.20
C TRP A 178 -10.70 19.79 10.28
N LEU A 179 -11.05 19.72 8.98
CA LEU A 179 -10.79 20.80 8.02
C LEU A 179 -11.50 22.10 8.40
N LYS A 180 -12.74 22.05 8.93
CA LYS A 180 -13.43 23.28 9.39
C LYS A 180 -12.70 24.00 10.51
N GLN A 181 -11.93 23.26 11.31
CA GLN A 181 -11.20 23.80 12.47
C GLN A 181 -9.78 24.26 12.12
N HIS A 182 -9.19 23.71 11.05
CA HIS A 182 -7.76 23.85 10.76
C HIS A 182 -7.44 24.48 9.40
N ALA A 183 -8.31 24.33 8.40
CA ALA A 183 -8.10 24.97 7.10
C ALA A 183 -8.45 26.47 7.21
N LYS A 184 -7.41 27.32 7.17
CA LYS A 184 -7.52 28.78 7.16
C LYS A 184 -7.49 29.34 5.74
#